data_AF-A0A166KYS7-F1
#
_entry.id   AF-A0A166KYS7-F1
#
_cell.length_a   1.000
_cell.length_b   1.000
_cell.length_c   1.000
_cell.angle_alpha   90.00
_cell.angle_beta   90.00
_cell.angle_gamma   90.00
#
_symmetry.space_group_name_H-M   'P 1'
#
loop_
_entity.id
_entity.type
_entity.pdbx_description
1 polymer ?
#
loop_
_entity_poly.entity_id
_entity_poly.type
_entity_poly.pdbx_seq_one_letter_code
_entity_poly.pdbx_strand_id
1 'polypeptide(L)'
;IRSTINALSPICKLPSEVLTHIFALLSEIFPPTSRKPNGFGLARRTFLSTGPGETMLGWVFVLHVCRRWREVAVECSSLWANIEVILGASWAKRFLKLSRSHPVVIE
;
A
#
# COMPACT_ATOMS: atom_id res chain seq x y z
N ILE A 1 -4.33 17.85 -16.17
CA ILE A 1 -2.85 18.03 -16.24
C ILE A 1 -2.12 16.85 -15.62
N ARG A 2 -2.08 16.64 -14.28
CA ARG A 2 -1.39 15.48 -13.67
C ARG A 2 -1.90 14.11 -14.13
N SER A 3 -3.22 13.94 -14.26
CA SER A 3 -3.81 12.70 -14.81
C SER A 3 -3.37 12.42 -16.26
N THR A 4 -3.35 13.46 -17.10
CA THR A 4 -2.93 13.41 -18.50
C THR A 4 -1.44 13.08 -18.63
N ILE A 5 -0.58 13.69 -17.81
CA ILE A 5 0.86 13.41 -17.79
C ILE A 5 1.12 11.97 -17.32
N ASN A 6 0.40 11.52 -16.29
CA ASN A 6 0.53 10.15 -15.80
C ASN A 6 0.10 9.13 -16.86
N ALA A 7 -0.93 9.41 -17.66
CA ALA A 7 -1.35 8.53 -18.76
C ALA A 7 -0.27 8.33 -19.85
N LEU A 8 0.67 9.29 -19.98
CA LEU A 8 1.81 9.17 -20.88
C LEU A 8 2.97 8.36 -20.28
N SER A 9 2.98 8.15 -18.96
CA SER A 9 4.03 7.36 -18.29
C SER A 9 3.93 5.88 -18.67
N PRO A 10 5.05 5.21 -19.02
CA PRO A 10 5.05 3.79 -19.43
C PRO A 10 4.38 2.85 -18.41
N ILE A 11 4.58 3.10 -17.11
CA ILE A 11 4.01 2.27 -16.05
C ILE A 11 2.48 2.39 -15.97
N CYS A 12 1.94 3.53 -16.39
CA CYS A 12 0.51 3.76 -16.49
C CYS A 12 -0.06 3.30 -17.84
N LYS A 13 0.67 2.52 -18.65
CA LYS A 13 0.14 1.81 -19.83
C LYS A 13 0.03 0.30 -19.60
N LEU A 14 0.63 -0.21 -18.52
CA LEU A 14 0.57 -1.63 -18.16
C LEU A 14 -0.87 -2.06 -17.86
N PRO A 15 -1.32 -3.25 -18.28
CA PRO A 15 -2.62 -3.79 -17.89
C PRO A 15 -2.83 -3.81 -16.37
N SER A 16 -4.09 -3.77 -15.93
CA SER A 16 -4.44 -3.78 -14.51
C SER A 16 -3.89 -5.01 -13.79
N GLU A 17 -3.88 -6.16 -14.45
CA GLU A 17 -3.40 -7.45 -13.94
C GLU A 17 -1.90 -7.41 -13.63
N VAL A 18 -1.12 -6.71 -14.46
CA VAL A 18 0.31 -6.55 -14.23
C VAL A 18 0.54 -5.60 -13.05
N LEU A 19 -0.24 -4.53 -12.96
CA LEU A 19 -0.17 -3.61 -11.83
C LEU A 19 -0.57 -4.28 -10.51
N THR A 20 -1.64 -5.08 -10.48
CA THR A 20 -2.03 -5.81 -9.27
C THR A 20 -0.98 -6.83 -8.85
N HIS A 21 -0.35 -7.53 -9.81
CA HIS A 21 0.76 -8.44 -9.50
C HIS A 21 1.96 -7.71 -8.90
N ILE A 22 2.34 -6.56 -9.46
CA ILE A 22 3.39 -5.70 -8.89
C ILE A 22 3.01 -5.23 -7.47
N PHE A 23 1.76 -4.84 -7.24
CA PHE A 23 1.31 -4.40 -5.92
C PHE A 23 1.32 -5.54 -4.90
N ALA A 24 0.96 -6.76 -5.30
CA ALA A 24 1.04 -7.94 -4.43
C ALA A 24 2.49 -8.22 -4.00
N LEU A 25 3.43 -8.22 -4.94
CA LEU A 25 4.86 -8.34 -4.64
C LEU A 25 5.34 -7.21 -3.72
N LEU A 26 4.87 -5.98 -3.94
CA LEU A 26 5.20 -4.85 -3.08
C LEU A 26 4.63 -5.01 -1.67
N SER A 27 3.44 -5.59 -1.50
CA SER A 27 2.87 -5.85 -0.17
C SER A 27 3.69 -6.84 0.65
N GLU A 28 4.30 -7.84 0.01
CA GLU A 28 5.16 -8.81 0.67
C GLU A 28 6.53 -8.20 1.08
N ILE A 29 7.10 -7.36 0.22
CA ILE A 29 8.45 -6.82 0.42
C ILE A 29 8.44 -5.55 1.29
N PHE A 30 7.33 -4.82 1.29
CA PHE A 30 7.20 -3.53 1.97
C PHE A 30 5.89 -3.43 2.76
N PRO A 31 5.67 -4.30 3.75
CA PRO A 31 4.50 -4.21 4.61
C PRO A 31 4.53 -2.91 5.44
N PRO A 32 3.38 -2.43 5.93
CA PRO A 32 3.36 -1.43 6.98
C PRO A 32 4.23 -1.87 8.16
N THR A 33 4.93 -0.93 8.79
CA THR A 33 5.78 -1.27 9.94
C THR A 33 5.71 -0.18 10.99
N SER A 34 5.66 -0.57 12.27
CA SER A 34 5.92 0.37 13.36
C SER A 34 7.42 0.45 13.59
N ARG A 35 7.99 1.67 13.58
CA ARG A 35 9.42 1.84 13.86
C ARG A 35 9.71 1.45 15.32
N LYS A 36 10.32 0.28 15.53
CA LYS A 36 10.87 -0.05 16.86
C LYS A 36 12.02 0.91 17.17
N PRO A 37 12.09 1.47 18.40
CA PRO A 37 13.08 2.50 18.73
C PRO A 37 14.56 2.04 18.65
N ASN A 38 14.84 0.73 18.50
CA ASN A 38 16.18 0.17 18.74
C ASN A 38 16.73 -0.71 17.59
N GLY A 39 16.09 -0.76 16.41
CA GLY A 39 16.47 -1.72 15.36
C GLY A 39 17.19 -1.09 14.17
N PHE A 40 18.44 -1.51 13.93
CA PHE A 40 19.23 -1.30 12.70
C PHE A 40 18.61 -2.01 11.47
N GLY A 41 17.32 -1.79 11.19
CA GLY A 41 16.73 -2.17 9.93
C GLY A 41 17.11 -1.15 8.87
N LEU A 42 17.39 -1.60 7.64
CA LEU A 42 17.64 -0.79 6.44
C LEU A 42 16.43 0.06 6.02
N ALA A 43 15.73 0.72 6.96
CA ALA A 43 14.75 1.76 6.72
C ALA A 43 15.49 2.96 6.12
N ARG A 44 15.75 2.80 4.82
CA ARG A 44 16.27 3.80 3.91
C ARG A 44 15.45 5.06 4.14
N ARG A 45 16.19 6.13 4.43
CA ARG A 45 15.75 7.41 5.00
C ARG A 45 14.87 8.23 4.05
N THR A 46 13.80 7.65 3.51
CA THR A 46 13.04 8.19 2.39
C THR A 46 11.56 8.39 2.74
N PHE A 47 11.26 9.65 3.10
CA PHE A 47 10.02 10.42 2.95
C PHE A 47 8.76 9.87 3.67
N LEU A 48 8.36 10.26 4.88
CA LEU A 48 8.48 11.51 5.65
C LEU A 48 8.54 11.11 7.14
N SER A 49 9.53 11.63 7.87
CA SER A 49 9.71 11.38 9.31
C SER A 49 9.32 12.63 10.10
N THR A 50 8.33 12.53 10.97
CA THR A 50 7.86 13.59 11.88
C THR A 50 7.33 13.05 13.22
N GLY A 51 7.99 12.06 13.85
CA GLY A 51 7.84 11.87 15.30
C GLY A 51 8.24 10.53 15.89
N PRO A 52 8.39 10.44 17.23
CA PRO A 52 8.54 9.17 17.94
C PRO A 52 7.21 8.41 17.91
N GLY A 53 7.19 7.20 17.32
CA GLY A 53 5.99 6.35 17.22
C GLY A 53 5.32 6.27 15.84
N GLU A 54 5.96 6.75 14.76
CA GLU A 54 5.36 6.73 13.42
C GLU A 54 5.32 5.31 12.80
N THR A 55 4.12 4.88 12.41
CA THR A 55 3.89 3.72 11.55
C THR A 55 4.13 4.11 10.09
N MET A 56 5.00 3.37 9.39
CA MET A 56 5.18 3.51 7.95
C MET A 56 4.02 2.83 7.21
N LEU A 57 3.44 3.52 6.22
CA LEU A 57 2.33 3.01 5.42
C LEU A 57 2.67 1.79 4.56
N GLY A 58 3.96 1.53 4.29
CA GLY A 58 4.36 0.40 3.46
C GLY A 58 3.80 0.48 2.04
N TRP A 59 3.36 -0.65 1.49
CA TRP A 59 2.80 -0.75 0.15
C TRP A 59 1.57 0.15 -0.07
N VAL A 60 0.87 0.57 1.00
CA VAL A 60 -0.31 1.45 0.92
C VAL A 60 0.02 2.79 0.22
N PHE A 61 1.30 3.17 0.13
CA PHE A 61 1.75 4.30 -0.70
C PHE A 61 1.31 4.23 -2.17
N VAL A 62 1.02 3.04 -2.73
CA VAL A 62 0.50 2.90 -4.10
C VAL A 62 -0.79 3.69 -4.33
N LEU A 63 -1.59 3.90 -3.30
CA LEU A 63 -2.84 4.69 -3.36
C LEU A 63 -2.58 6.18 -3.57
N HIS A 64 -1.37 6.65 -3.26
CA HIS A 64 -0.99 8.06 -3.30
C HIS A 64 -0.22 8.44 -4.57
N VAL A 65 0.19 7.47 -5.41
CA VAL A 65 0.97 7.71 -6.63
C VAL A 65 0.14 8.43 -7.70
N CYS A 66 -0.96 7.82 -8.14
CA CYS A 66 -1.87 8.41 -9.11
C CYS A 66 -3.28 7.80 -9.00
N ARG A 67 -4.24 8.41 -9.73
CA ARG A 67 -5.63 7.94 -9.76
C ARG A 67 -5.75 6.49 -10.26
N ARG A 68 -5.07 6.15 -11.36
CA ARG A 68 -5.09 4.79 -11.94
C ARG A 68 -4.60 3.74 -10.95
N TRP A 69 -3.50 4.00 -10.26
CA TRP A 69 -2.95 3.05 -9.27
C TRP A 69 -3.89 2.85 -8.10
N ARG A 70 -4.50 3.93 -7.62
CA ARG A 70 -5.52 3.87 -6.59
C ARG A 70 -6.73 3.04 -7.01
N GLU A 71 -7.24 3.26 -8.22
CA GLU A 71 -8.38 2.51 -8.76
C GLU A 71 -8.05 1.01 -8.82
N VAL A 72 -6.94 0.65 -9.47
CA VAL A 72 -6.49 -0.75 -9.59
C VAL A 72 -6.26 -1.40 -8.21
N ALA A 73 -5.58 -0.71 -7.29
CA ALA A 73 -5.33 -1.25 -5.96
C ALA A 73 -6.62 -1.44 -5.15
N VAL A 74 -7.55 -0.47 -5.20
CA VAL A 74 -8.85 -0.56 -4.51
C VAL A 74 -9.75 -1.66 -5.08
N GLU A 75 -9.62 -1.98 -6.37
CA GLU A 75 -10.39 -3.04 -7.02
C GLU A 75 -9.86 -4.45 -6.75
N CYS A 76 -8.58 -4.58 -6.44
CA CYS A 76 -7.89 -5.84 -6.15
C CYS A 76 -8.12 -6.30 -4.70
N SER A 77 -9.17 -7.09 -4.46
CA SER A 77 -9.54 -7.52 -3.09
C SER A 77 -8.47 -8.31 -2.34
N SER A 78 -7.68 -9.12 -3.05
CA SER A 78 -6.62 -9.95 -2.46
C SER A 78 -5.52 -9.10 -1.81
N LEU A 79 -5.27 -7.89 -2.31
CA LEU A 79 -4.29 -6.95 -1.76
C LEU A 79 -4.68 -6.44 -0.37
N TRP A 80 -5.97 -6.49 -0.03
CA TRP A 80 -6.51 -6.02 1.26
C TRP A 80 -6.86 -7.15 2.22
N ALA A 81 -6.58 -8.41 1.83
CA ALA A 81 -6.91 -9.60 2.61
C ALA A 81 -6.05 -9.75 3.86
N ASN A 82 -4.85 -9.15 3.90
CA ASN A 82 -4.00 -9.11 5.07
C ASN A 82 -4.28 -7.83 5.88
N ILE A 83 -4.92 -7.95 7.05
CA ILE A 83 -5.39 -6.80 7.83
C ILE A 83 -4.29 -6.23 8.70
N GLU A 84 -3.81 -5.06 8.28
CA GLU A 84 -2.72 -4.33 8.93
C GLU A 84 -3.24 -3.48 10.11
N VAL A 85 -3.35 -4.08 11.29
CA VAL A 85 -3.90 -3.40 12.49
C VAL A 85 -2.96 -2.31 13.04
N ILE A 86 -1.67 -2.39 12.73
CA ILE A 86 -0.64 -1.43 13.15
C ILE A 86 -0.83 -0.03 12.57
N LEU A 87 -1.61 0.10 11.49
CA LEU A 87 -2.03 1.37 10.89
C LEU A 87 -3.21 2.03 11.62
N GLY A 88 -3.79 1.33 12.61
CA GLY A 88 -4.91 1.81 13.42
C GLY A 88 -6.28 1.37 12.88
N ALA A 89 -7.31 1.56 13.71
CA ALA A 89 -8.65 1.02 13.49
C ALA A 89 -9.33 1.55 12.21
N SER A 90 -9.04 2.79 11.78
CA SER A 90 -9.57 3.35 10.54
C SER A 90 -9.07 2.60 9.30
N TRP A 91 -7.78 2.27 9.29
CA TRP A 91 -7.18 1.46 8.23
C TRP A 91 -7.64 0.01 8.31
N ALA A 92 -7.67 -0.62 9.48
CA ALA A 92 -8.20 -1.98 9.62
C ALA A 92 -9.63 -2.11 9.05
N LYS A 93 -10.52 -1.15 9.37
CA LYS A 93 -11.87 -1.07 8.78
C LYS A 93 -11.84 -0.90 7.25
N ARG A 94 -10.89 -0.12 6.73
CA ARG A 94 -10.72 0.09 5.29
C ARG A 94 -10.29 -1.20 4.58
N PHE A 95 -9.34 -1.93 5.16
CA PHE A 95 -8.88 -3.22 4.66
C PHE A 95 -10.02 -4.24 4.64
N LEU A 96 -10.74 -4.40 5.75
CA LEU A 96 -11.92 -5.28 5.82
C LEU A 96 -12.99 -4.91 4.78
N LYS A 97 -13.23 -3.61 4.55
CA LYS A 97 -14.18 -3.17 3.53
C LYS A 97 -13.72 -3.51 2.10
N LEU A 98 -12.41 -3.52 1.86
CA LEU A 98 -11.84 -3.72 0.52
C LEU A 98 -11.44 -5.16 0.22
N SER A 99 -11.26 -6.00 1.23
CA SER A 99 -11.12 -7.44 1.06
C SER A 99 -12.41 -8.09 0.53
N ARG A 100 -13.57 -7.44 0.70
CA ARG A 100 -14.87 -7.90 0.18
C ARG A 100 -15.16 -9.33 0.67
N SER A 101 -15.23 -10.30 -0.25
CA SER A 101 -15.48 -11.71 0.05
C SER A 101 -14.19 -12.56 0.05
N HIS A 102 -13.02 -11.94 -0.06
CA HIS A 102 -11.74 -12.65 -0.04
C HIS A 102 -11.44 -13.14 1.39
N PRO A 103 -10.91 -14.37 1.58
CA PRO A 103 -10.48 -14.84 2.90
C PRO A 103 -9.48 -13.87 3.51
N VAL A 104 -9.67 -13.56 4.79
CA VAL A 104 -8.91 -12.52 5.49
C VAL A 104 -7.98 -13.15 6.53
N VAL A 105 -6.76 -12.63 6.63
CA VAL A 105 -5.78 -12.94 7.68
C VAL A 105 -5.51 -11.67 8.48
N ILE A 106 -5.31 -11.79 9.79
CA ILE A 106 -4.98 -10.67 10.68
C ILE A 106 -3.51 -10.81 11.08
N GLU A 107 -2.70 -9.79 10.81
CA GLU A 107 -1.28 -9.71 11.21
C GLU A 107 -1.03 -8.68 12.30
#